data_AF-A0A4S0MS19-F1
#
_entry.id   AF-A0A4S0MS19-F1
#
_cell.length_a   1.000
_cell.length_b   1.000
_cell.length_c   1.000
_cell.angle_alpha   90.00
_cell.angle_beta   90.00
_cell.angle_gamma   90.00
#
_symmetry.space_group_name_H-M   'P 1'
#
loop_
_entity.id
_entity.type
_entity.pdbx_description
1 polymer ?
#
loop_
_entity_poly.entity_id
_entity_poly.type
_entity_poly.pdbx_seq_one_letter_code
_entity_poly.pdbx_strand_id
1 'polypeptide(L)'
;VEAIFLSTFVLINQNRMAAEDNSRADLDLQVSLLNEHETTKLIKLVEEIAKRLNIDTDADHEIKELKRDVAPEAVLDKIEEVSDRQPPK
;
A
#
# COMPACT_ATOMS: atom_id res chain seq x y z
N VAL A 1 5.02 -13.35 43.30
CA VAL A 1 4.05 -14.13 42.49
C VAL A 1 3.13 -13.21 41.69
N GLU A 2 2.66 -12.08 42.25
CA GLU A 2 1.87 -11.06 41.54
C GLU A 2 2.52 -10.52 40.26
N ALA A 3 3.84 -10.32 40.26
CA ALA A 3 4.58 -9.85 39.09
C ALA A 3 4.48 -10.79 37.87
N ILE A 4 4.45 -12.11 38.08
CA ILE A 4 4.31 -13.09 36.98
C ILE A 4 2.94 -12.99 36.34
N PHE A 5 1.89 -12.82 37.16
CA PHE A 5 0.53 -12.61 36.66
C PHE A 5 0.43 -11.31 35.87
N LEU A 6 0.94 -10.20 36.41
CA LEU A 6 0.92 -8.91 35.72
C LEU A 6 1.70 -8.96 34.39
N SER A 7 2.90 -9.52 34.40
CA SER A 7 3.70 -9.69 33.18
C SER A 7 3.00 -10.57 32.15
N THR A 8 2.29 -11.61 32.56
CA THR A 8 1.52 -12.46 31.64
C THR A 8 0.36 -11.69 31.02
N PHE A 9 -0.40 -10.92 31.80
CA PHE A 9 -1.47 -10.06 31.27
C PHE A 9 -0.93 -9.00 30.30
N VAL A 10 0.21 -8.39 30.62
CA VAL A 10 0.87 -7.41 29.76
C VAL A 10 1.32 -8.08 28.45
N LEU A 11 1.99 -9.24 28.50
CA LEU A 11 2.45 -9.97 27.31
C LEU A 11 1.29 -10.43 26.43
N ILE A 12 0.18 -10.90 27.02
CA ILE A 12 -1.02 -11.27 26.25
C ILE A 12 -1.59 -10.06 25.52
N ASN A 13 -1.67 -8.90 26.19
CA ASN A 13 -2.20 -7.69 25.57
C ASN A 13 -1.24 -7.15 24.49
N GLN A 14 0.06 -7.17 24.75
CA GLN A 14 1.09 -6.80 23.78
C GLN A 14 1.02 -7.67 22.53
N ASN A 15 0.92 -8.99 22.68
CA ASN A 15 0.77 -9.91 21.55
C ASN A 15 -0.52 -9.62 20.75
N ARG A 16 -1.62 -9.33 21.43
CA ARG A 16 -2.89 -8.97 20.77
C ARG A 16 -2.76 -7.66 19.98
N MET A 17 -2.17 -6.63 20.57
CA MET A 17 -1.94 -5.34 19.89
C MET A 17 -1.00 -5.51 18.69
N ALA A 18 0.10 -6.28 18.84
CA ALA A 18 1.02 -6.55 17.74
C ALA A 18 0.33 -7.27 16.56
N ALA A 19 -0.55 -8.23 16.84
CA ALA A 19 -1.32 -8.91 15.80
C ALA A 19 -2.30 -7.94 15.09
N GLU A 20 -2.94 -7.05 15.84
CA GLU A 20 -3.84 -6.04 15.30
C GLU A 20 -3.09 -5.01 14.42
N ASP A 21 -1.93 -4.54 14.89
CA ASP A 21 -1.08 -3.60 14.14
C ASP A 21 -0.57 -4.23 12.83
N ASN A 22 -0.16 -5.50 12.85
CA ASN A 22 0.23 -6.21 11.63
C ASN A 22 -0.91 -6.31 10.62
N SER A 23 -2.14 -6.62 11.08
CA SER A 23 -3.31 -6.67 10.19
C SER A 23 -3.66 -5.30 9.62
N ARG A 24 -3.52 -4.22 10.41
CA ARG A 24 -3.74 -2.86 9.93
C ARG A 24 -2.70 -2.46 8.89
N ALA A 25 -1.42 -2.77 9.12
CA ALA A 25 -0.35 -2.47 8.18
C ALA A 25 -0.54 -3.16 6.82
N ASP A 26 -0.99 -4.42 6.81
CA ASP A 26 -1.32 -5.15 5.58
C ASP A 26 -2.48 -4.48 4.81
N LEU A 27 -3.57 -4.15 5.52
CA LEU A 27 -4.71 -3.44 4.92
C LEU A 27 -4.32 -2.05 4.38
N ASP A 28 -3.49 -1.31 5.12
CA ASP A 28 -3.01 0.01 4.70
C ASP A 28 -2.19 -0.06 3.40
N LEU A 29 -1.37 -1.10 3.25
CA LEU A 29 -0.64 -1.36 2.01
C LEU A 29 -1.60 -1.66 0.86
N GLN A 30 -2.57 -2.55 1.07
CA GLN A 30 -3.56 -2.90 0.04
C GLN A 30 -4.38 -1.68 -0.42
N VAL A 31 -4.84 -0.87 0.53
CA VAL A 31 -5.57 0.38 0.24
C VAL A 31 -4.68 1.36 -0.53
N SER A 32 -3.41 1.50 -0.16
CA SER A 32 -2.48 2.38 -0.86
C SER A 32 -2.24 1.94 -2.30
N LEU A 33 -2.07 0.63 -2.55
CA LEU A 33 -1.90 0.10 -3.90
C LEU A 33 -3.15 0.24 -4.76
N LEU A 34 -4.33 -0.01 -4.18
CA LEU A 34 -5.60 0.20 -4.87
C LEU A 34 -5.77 1.67 -5.26
N ASN A 35 -5.50 2.59 -4.32
CA ASN A 35 -5.55 4.03 -4.58
C ASN A 35 -4.60 4.43 -5.72
N GLU A 36 -3.36 3.94 -5.73
CA GLU A 36 -2.39 4.25 -6.78
C GLU A 36 -2.88 3.80 -8.17
N HIS A 37 -3.45 2.60 -8.24
CA HIS A 37 -4.03 2.06 -9.47
C HIS A 37 -5.23 2.88 -9.96
N GLU A 38 -6.14 3.26 -9.04
CA GLU A 38 -7.31 4.09 -9.35
C GLU A 38 -6.90 5.52 -9.76
N THR A 39 -5.95 6.14 -9.06
CA THR A 39 -5.38 7.44 -9.40
C THR A 39 -4.77 7.42 -10.80
N THR A 40 -4.01 6.38 -11.15
CA THR A 40 -3.46 6.21 -12.51
C THR A 40 -4.57 6.18 -13.56
N LYS A 41 -5.68 5.48 -13.30
CA LYS A 41 -6.85 5.46 -14.20
C LYS A 41 -7.52 6.83 -14.32
N LEU A 42 -7.66 7.56 -13.22
CA LEU A 42 -8.21 8.91 -13.22
C LEU A 42 -7.35 9.86 -14.04
N ILE A 43 -6.01 9.79 -13.90
CA ILE A 43 -5.07 10.59 -14.71
C ILE A 43 -5.26 10.29 -16.20
N LYS A 44 -5.34 9.01 -16.58
CA LYS A 44 -5.61 8.61 -17.98
C LYS A 44 -6.95 9.18 -18.49
N LEU A 45 -8.01 9.11 -17.68
CA LEU A 45 -9.33 9.63 -18.08
C LEU A 45 -9.33 11.15 -18.25
N VAL A 46 -8.71 11.88 -17.32
CA VAL A 46 -8.62 13.35 -17.36
C VAL A 46 -7.78 13.80 -18.56
N GLU A 47 -6.69 13.11 -18.89
CA GLU A 47 -5.89 13.39 -20.08
C GLU A 47 -6.73 13.24 -21.37
N GLU A 48 -7.51 12.17 -21.50
CA GLU A 48 -8.37 11.97 -22.67
C GLU A 48 -9.44 13.07 -22.80
N ILE A 49 -9.96 13.57 -21.67
CA ILE A 49 -10.86 14.73 -21.65
C ILE A 49 -10.12 16.00 -22.11
N ALA A 50 -8.93 16.29 -21.58
CA ALA A 50 -8.13 17.46 -21.94
C ALA A 50 -7.80 17.47 -23.44
N LYS A 51 -7.36 16.33 -23.99
CA LYS A 51 -7.14 16.14 -25.44
C LYS A 51 -8.40 16.41 -26.25
N ARG A 52 -9.57 15.92 -25.79
CA ARG A 52 -10.84 16.13 -26.50
C ARG A 52 -11.26 17.60 -26.52
N LEU A 53 -10.88 18.36 -25.49
CA LEU A 53 -11.15 19.79 -25.36
C LEU A 53 -10.06 20.68 -25.97
N ASN A 54 -8.96 20.11 -26.50
CA ASN A 54 -7.77 20.83 -27.00
C ASN A 54 -7.17 21.80 -25.95
N ILE A 55 -7.10 21.33 -24.71
CA ILE A 55 -6.43 22.05 -23.61
C ILE A 55 -5.00 21.52 -23.53
N ASP A 56 -4.02 22.38 -23.86
CA ASP A 56 -2.61 22.09 -23.57
C ASP A 56 -2.36 22.31 -22.07
N THR A 57 -1.72 21.33 -21.44
CA THR A 57 -1.32 21.42 -20.04
C THR A 57 0.20 21.32 -19.90
N ASP A 58 0.79 22.20 -19.09
CA ASP A 58 2.23 22.13 -18.75
C ASP A 58 2.61 20.79 -18.08
N ALA A 59 1.63 20.06 -17.56
CA ALA A 59 1.78 18.75 -16.94
C ALA A 59 2.05 17.60 -17.95
N ASP A 60 1.99 17.83 -19.26
CA ASP A 60 2.13 16.77 -20.28
C ASP A 60 3.45 15.98 -20.17
N HIS A 61 4.51 16.64 -19.70
CA HIS A 61 5.80 15.99 -19.45
C HIS A 61 5.76 15.04 -18.24
N GLU A 62 5.03 15.42 -17.18
CA GLU A 62 4.93 14.68 -15.91
C GLU A 62 3.87 13.55 -15.98
N ILE A 63 2.78 13.79 -16.71
CA ILE A 63 1.68 12.82 -16.89
C ILE A 63 2.19 11.51 -17.52
N LYS A 64 3.24 11.55 -18.34
CA LYS A 64 3.77 10.34 -18.98
C LYS A 64 4.32 9.33 -17.98
N GLU A 65 4.96 9.78 -16.90
CA GLU A 65 5.47 8.90 -15.84
C GLU A 65 4.34 8.41 -14.93
N LEU A 66 3.40 9.30 -14.59
CA LEU A 66 2.24 9.00 -13.75
C LEU A 66 1.23 8.03 -14.39
N LYS A 67 1.34 7.77 -15.70
CA LYS A 67 0.49 6.81 -16.42
C LYS A 67 0.94 5.37 -16.31
N ARG A 68 2.12 5.10 -15.73
CA ARG A 68 2.63 3.74 -15.61
C ARG A 68 1.71 2.97 -14.67
N ASP A 69 1.00 2.01 -15.24
CA ASP A 69 0.03 1.21 -14.49
C ASP A 69 0.74 0.46 -13.35
N VAL A 70 0.19 0.58 -12.16
CA VAL A 70 0.59 -0.21 -11.01
C VAL A 70 -0.44 -1.33 -10.90
N ALA A 71 0.01 -2.59 -11.00
CA ALA A 71 -0.81 -3.76 -10.72
C ALA A 71 -0.63 -4.11 -9.24
N PRO A 72 -1.65 -3.86 -8.37
CA PRO A 72 -1.54 -4.08 -6.93
C PRO A 72 -1.04 -5.48 -6.56
N GLU A 73 -1.58 -6.49 -7.24
CA GLU A 73 -1.33 -7.91 -7.02
C GLU A 73 0.13 -8.26 -7.31
N ALA A 74 0.70 -7.72 -8.40
CA ALA A 74 2.10 -7.94 -8.74
C ALA A 74 3.06 -7.30 -7.72
N VAL A 75 2.66 -6.21 -7.06
CA VAL A 75 3.45 -5.59 -5.99
C VAL A 75 3.35 -6.38 -4.70
N LEU A 76 2.16 -6.88 -4.35
CA LEU A 76 1.96 -7.77 -3.19
C LEU A 76 2.78 -9.06 -3.34
N ASP A 77 2.69 -9.73 -4.49
CA ASP A 77 3.49 -10.92 -4.82
C ASP A 77 4.99 -10.65 -4.65
N LYS A 78 5.45 -9.47 -5.07
CA LYS A 78 6.86 -9.09 -4.96
C LYS A 78 7.30 -8.84 -3.53
N ILE A 79 6.44 -8.24 -2.71
CA ILE A 79 6.70 -8.00 -1.29
C ILE A 79 6.78 -9.34 -0.54
N GLU A 80 5.88 -10.28 -0.83
CA GLU A 80 5.90 -11.63 -0.27
C GLU A 80 7.20 -12.38 -0.67
N GLU A 81 7.59 -12.36 -1.94
CA GLU A 81 8.85 -12.94 -2.43
C GLU A 81 10.09 -12.37 -1.73
N VAL A 82 10.07 -11.09 -1.36
CA VAL A 82 11.17 -10.42 -0.66
C VAL A 82 11.15 -10.75 0.84
N SER A 83 9.97 -10.84 1.45
CA SER A 83 9.81 -11.24 2.86
C SER A 83 10.27 -12.67 3.11
N ASP A 84 9.92 -13.62 2.22
CA ASP A 84 10.29 -15.04 2.35
C ASP A 84 11.79 -15.31 2.18
N ARG A 85 12.53 -14.38 1.57
CA ARG A 85 13.99 -14.48 1.42
C ARG A 85 14.77 -14.02 2.65
N GLN A 86 14.11 -13.48 3.67
CA GLN A 86 14.75 -13.07 4.92
C GLN A 86 14.85 -14.29 5.85
N PRO A 87 16.06 -14.81 6.20
CA PRO A 87 16.17 -15.89 7.17
C PRO A 87 15.68 -15.39 8.55
N PRO A 88 15.04 -16.27 9.36
CA PRO A 88 14.51 -15.88 10.66
C PRO A 88 15.64 -15.32 11.55
N LYS A 89 15.38 -14.17 12.18
CA LYS A 89 16.24 -13.61 13.23
C LYS A 89 16.12 -14.42 14.52
#